data_AF-A0A0T6ZNQ5-F1
#
_entry.id   AF-A0A0T6ZNQ5-F1
#
_cell.length_a   1.000
_cell.length_b   1.000
_cell.length_c   1.000
_cell.angle_alpha   90.00
_cell.angle_beta   90.00
_cell.angle_gamma   90.00
#
_symmetry.space_group_name_H-M   'P 1'
#
loop_
_entity.id
_entity.type
_entity.pdbx_description
1 polymer ?
#
loop_
_entity_poly.entity_id
_entity_poly.type
_entity_poly.pdbx_seq_one_letter_code
_entity_poly.pdbx_strand_id
1 'polypeptide(L)'
;MSEFQNKAVRLTVACSGAASVTNLGECQKRFLVAALELNNALEQGSDQTDRSLVAAGSTRRIDLIIGDLMKELAVVGHLFDIDIMQAGHNTLDRRMAEIKGALIRP
;
A
#
# COMPACT_ATOMS: atom_id res chain seq x y z
N MET A 1 3.86 12.16 -11.54
CA MET A 1 4.45 11.09 -10.70
C MET A 1 5.35 11.73 -9.67
N SER A 2 5.03 11.52 -8.39
CA SER A 2 5.80 12.03 -7.24
C SER A 2 7.23 11.48 -7.17
N GLU A 3 8.12 12.17 -6.42
CA GLU A 3 9.50 11.70 -6.17
C GLU A 3 9.53 10.31 -5.53
N PHE A 4 8.59 10.05 -4.60
CA PHE A 4 8.42 8.76 -3.97
C PHE A 4 8.16 7.66 -5.00
N GLN A 5 7.19 7.87 -5.90
CA GLN A 5 6.87 6.88 -6.93
C GLN A 5 8.04 6.64 -7.88
N ASN A 6 8.72 7.70 -8.31
CA ASN A 6 9.89 7.58 -9.17
C ASN A 6 11.01 6.77 -8.49
N LYS A 7 11.21 6.95 -7.17
CA LYS A 7 12.18 6.17 -6.39
C LYS A 7 11.77 4.70 -6.30
N ALA A 8 10.50 4.41 -6.04
CA ALA A 8 9.98 3.04 -5.96
C ALA A 8 10.14 2.30 -7.29
N VAL A 9 9.79 2.93 -8.41
CA VAL A 9 9.94 2.35 -9.76
C VAL A 9 11.40 2.03 -10.06
N ARG A 10 12.32 2.99 -9.83
CA ARG A 10 13.77 2.77 -10.04
C ARG A 10 14.30 1.61 -9.19
N LEU A 11 13.87 1.52 -7.94
CA LEU A 11 14.28 0.43 -7.05
C LEU A 11 13.76 -0.93 -7.56
N THR A 12 12.49 -1.01 -7.97
CA THR A 12 11.91 -2.25 -8.50
C THR A 12 12.62 -2.69 -9.78
N VAL A 13 12.92 -1.76 -10.68
CA VAL A 13 13.72 -2.04 -11.90
C VAL A 13 15.11 -2.55 -11.52
N ALA A 14 15.77 -1.95 -10.53
CA ALA A 14 17.09 -2.39 -10.09
C ALA A 14 17.08 -3.79 -9.45
N CYS A 15 16.02 -4.16 -8.72
CA CYS A 15 15.91 -5.43 -8.03
C CYS A 15 15.40 -6.58 -8.92
N SER A 16 14.51 -6.30 -9.87
CA SER A 16 13.75 -7.33 -10.58
C SER A 16 13.75 -7.13 -12.11
N GLY A 17 14.51 -6.16 -12.61
CA GLY A 17 14.61 -5.84 -14.03
C GLY A 17 13.45 -4.98 -14.54
N ALA A 18 13.62 -4.40 -15.73
CA ALA A 18 12.65 -3.47 -16.31
C ALA A 18 11.28 -4.10 -16.61
N ALA A 19 11.23 -5.39 -16.94
CA ALA A 19 9.97 -6.10 -17.21
C ALA A 19 9.05 -6.16 -15.98
N SER A 20 9.60 -6.07 -14.77
CA SER A 20 8.86 -6.21 -13.51
C SER A 20 7.92 -5.03 -13.22
N VAL A 21 8.17 -3.86 -13.81
CA VAL A 21 7.32 -2.67 -13.66
C VAL A 21 6.30 -2.52 -14.80
N THR A 22 6.38 -3.37 -15.82
CA THR A 22 5.40 -3.44 -16.92
C THR A 22 4.52 -4.70 -16.83
N ASN A 23 4.90 -5.68 -16.00
CA ASN A 23 4.14 -6.91 -15.80
C ASN A 23 3.07 -6.73 -14.70
N LEU A 24 1.83 -6.50 -15.13
CA LEU A 24 0.69 -6.33 -14.23
C LEU A 24 0.47 -7.55 -13.32
N GLY A 25 0.68 -8.77 -13.83
CA GLY A 25 0.45 -10.00 -13.06
C GLY A 25 1.46 -10.16 -11.91
N GLU A 26 2.73 -9.82 -12.15
CA GLU A 26 3.74 -9.80 -11.08
C GLU A 26 3.47 -8.68 -10.07
N CYS A 27 3.11 -7.50 -10.54
CA CYS A 27 2.79 -6.36 -9.70
C CYS A 27 1.59 -6.67 -8.78
N GLN A 28 0.53 -7.26 -9.33
CA GLN A 28 -0.64 -7.69 -8.56
C GLN A 28 -0.28 -8.71 -7.46
N LYS A 29 0.57 -9.70 -7.78
CA LYS A 29 1.02 -10.69 -6.81
C LYS A 29 1.82 -10.05 -5.68
N ARG A 30 2.79 -9.19 -5.99
CA ARG A 30 3.60 -8.50 -4.96
C ARG A 30 2.74 -7.61 -4.07
N PHE A 31 1.83 -6.85 -4.67
CA PHE A 31 0.87 -6.02 -3.94
C PHE A 31 0.01 -6.85 -2.98
N LEU A 32 -0.57 -7.95 -3.47
CA LEU A 32 -1.41 -8.84 -2.65
C LEU A 32 -0.63 -9.43 -1.48
N VAL A 33 0.60 -9.89 -1.70
CA VAL A 33 1.46 -10.44 -0.64
C VAL A 33 1.73 -9.40 0.44
N ALA A 34 2.10 -8.17 0.07
CA ALA A 34 2.34 -7.09 1.03
C ALA A 34 1.07 -6.71 1.81
N ALA A 35 -0.10 -6.72 1.16
CA ALA A 35 -1.38 -6.43 1.79
C ALA A 35 -1.77 -7.53 2.81
N LEU A 36 -1.54 -8.80 2.47
CA LEU A 36 -1.78 -9.92 3.38
C LEU A 36 -0.83 -9.90 4.57
N GLU A 37 0.45 -9.55 4.36
CA GLU A 37 1.41 -9.38 5.45
C GLU A 37 0.97 -8.28 6.42
N LEU A 38 0.47 -7.15 5.90
CA LEU A 38 -0.06 -6.07 6.72
C LEU A 38 -1.30 -6.52 7.51
N ASN A 39 -2.24 -7.21 6.87
CA ASN A 39 -3.43 -7.73 7.54
C ASN A 39 -3.06 -8.65 8.72
N ASN A 40 -2.16 -9.60 8.49
CA ASN A 40 -1.69 -10.52 9.52
C ASN A 40 -1.00 -9.80 10.67
N ALA A 41 -0.21 -8.76 10.39
CA ALA A 41 0.46 -7.95 11.41
C ALA A 41 -0.53 -7.14 12.26
N LEU A 42 -1.60 -6.61 11.65
CA LEU A 42 -2.66 -5.88 12.35
C LEU A 42 -3.47 -6.82 13.26
N GLU A 43 -3.83 -8.00 12.78
CA GLU A 43 -4.53 -9.03 13.58
C GLU A 43 -3.70 -9.39 14.81
N GLN A 44 -2.40 -9.65 14.65
CA GLN A 44 -1.49 -9.95 15.76
C GLN A 44 -1.32 -8.77 16.73
N GLY A 45 -1.32 -7.54 16.23
CA GLY A 45 -1.24 -6.33 17.06
C GLY A 45 -2.50 -6.07 17.89
N SER A 46 -3.67 -6.51 17.42
CA SER A 46 -4.95 -6.39 18.14
C SER A 46 -5.20 -7.48 19.18
N ASP A 47 -4.51 -8.62 19.07
CA ASP A 47 -4.74 -9.85 19.84
C ASP A 47 -3.78 -9.99 21.03
N GLN A 48 -3.51 -8.88 21.75
CA GLN A 48 -2.60 -8.86 22.91
C GLN A 48 -3.15 -9.58 24.16
N THR A 49 -4.29 -10.28 24.06
CA THR A 49 -4.89 -10.93 25.23
C THR A 49 -4.47 -12.40 25.41
N ASP A 50 -3.96 -13.14 24.41
CA ASP A 50 -3.68 -14.58 24.67
C ASP A 50 -2.78 -15.31 23.64
N ARG A 51 -1.53 -14.85 23.41
CA ARG A 51 -0.57 -15.61 22.57
C ARG A 51 0.78 -15.86 23.23
N SER A 52 0.75 -16.77 24.20
CA SER A 52 1.92 -17.49 24.71
C SER A 52 2.34 -18.68 23.82
N LEU A 53 1.52 -19.07 22.84
CA LEU A 53 1.78 -20.29 22.07
C LEU A 53 1.49 -20.04 20.58
N VAL A 54 2.48 -20.37 19.75
CA VAL A 54 2.50 -20.37 18.27
C VAL A 54 3.09 -19.10 17.61
N ALA A 55 4.31 -19.29 17.10
CA ALA A 55 5.11 -18.44 16.21
C ALA A 55 6.03 -17.38 16.84
N ALA A 56 7.14 -17.88 17.39
CA ALA A 56 8.41 -17.16 17.51
C ALA A 56 9.02 -16.83 16.12
N GLY A 57 8.36 -15.96 15.36
CA GLY A 57 8.93 -15.29 14.20
C GLY A 57 8.71 -13.81 14.40
N SER A 58 9.78 -13.01 14.49
CA SER A 58 9.71 -11.58 14.78
C SER A 58 8.67 -10.90 13.89
N THR A 59 7.55 -10.45 14.47
CA THR A 59 6.56 -9.65 13.76
C THR A 59 7.29 -8.45 13.16
N ARG A 60 7.37 -8.40 11.82
CA ARG A 60 8.03 -7.31 11.13
C ARG A 60 7.33 -6.00 11.52
N ARG A 61 8.11 -4.93 11.71
CA ARG A 61 7.52 -3.64 12.12
C ARG A 61 6.51 -3.17 11.09
N ILE A 62 5.34 -2.72 11.57
CA ILE A 62 4.22 -2.28 10.72
C ILE A 62 4.65 -1.20 9.73
N ASP A 63 5.50 -0.25 10.13
CA ASP A 63 5.99 0.81 9.23
C ASP A 63 6.80 0.28 8.04
N LEU A 64 7.56 -0.82 8.23
CA LEU A 64 8.28 -1.48 7.14
C LEU A 64 7.32 -2.18 6.17
N ILE A 65 6.29 -2.83 6.69
CA ILE A 65 5.27 -3.51 5.87
C ILE A 65 4.47 -2.48 5.07
N ILE A 66 4.08 -1.36 5.70
CA ILE A 66 3.45 -0.22 5.01
C ILE A 66 4.37 0.32 3.91
N GLY A 67 5.66 0.47 4.20
CA GLY A 67 6.64 0.93 3.21
C GLY A 67 6.70 0.02 1.96
N ASP A 68 6.70 -1.30 2.15
CA ASP A 68 6.66 -2.26 1.04
C ASP A 68 5.35 -2.19 0.26
N LEU A 69 4.21 -2.09 0.95
CA LEU A 69 2.91 -1.92 0.31
C LEU A 69 2.86 -0.64 -0.53
N MET A 70 3.35 0.47 0.01
CA MET A 70 3.42 1.75 -0.70
C MET A 70 4.36 1.67 -1.92
N LYS A 71 5.47 0.94 -1.82
CA LYS A 71 6.38 0.70 -2.94
C LYS A 71 5.69 -0.09 -4.06
N GLU A 72 4.96 -1.16 -3.74
CA GLU A 72 4.22 -1.91 -4.76
C GLU A 72 3.07 -1.09 -5.36
N LEU A 73 2.35 -0.31 -4.54
CA LEU A 73 1.30 0.60 -5.02
C LEU A 73 1.86 1.69 -5.95
N ALA A 74 3.08 2.17 -5.71
CA ALA A 74 3.74 3.11 -6.60
C ALA A 74 4.04 2.51 -7.99
N VAL A 75 4.38 1.22 -8.06
CA VAL A 75 4.56 0.51 -9.33
C VAL A 75 3.22 0.35 -10.06
N VAL A 76 2.13 0.07 -9.33
CA VAL A 76 0.77 0.08 -9.89
C VAL A 76 0.44 1.47 -10.44
N GLY A 77 0.71 2.53 -9.69
CA GLY A 77 0.50 3.90 -10.16
C GLY A 77 1.27 4.20 -11.45
N HIS A 78 2.52 3.74 -11.56
CA HIS A 78 3.30 3.88 -12.78
C HIS A 78 2.68 3.14 -13.98
N LEU A 79 2.20 1.92 -13.78
CA LEU A 79 1.56 1.12 -14.84
C LEU A 79 0.33 1.80 -15.46
N PHE A 80 -0.43 2.52 -14.65
CA PHE A 80 -1.68 3.17 -15.07
C PHE A 80 -1.55 4.68 -15.28
N ASP A 81 -0.33 5.22 -15.22
CA ASP A 81 -0.05 6.67 -15.26
C ASP A 81 -0.85 7.47 -14.20
N ILE A 82 -0.95 6.91 -13.00
CA ILE A 82 -1.64 7.48 -11.83
C ILE A 82 -0.64 7.99 -10.82
N ASP A 83 -0.76 9.26 -10.45
CA ASP A 83 -0.09 9.80 -9.27
C ASP A 83 -0.84 9.36 -8.00
N ILE A 84 -0.27 8.42 -7.24
CA ILE A 84 -0.94 7.80 -6.09
C ILE A 84 -1.22 8.81 -4.97
N MET A 85 -0.39 9.84 -4.83
CA MET A 85 -0.59 10.87 -3.81
C MET A 85 -1.78 11.74 -4.20
N GLN A 86 -1.85 12.17 -5.46
CA GLN A 86 -3.00 12.92 -5.97
C GLN A 86 -4.28 12.09 -5.94
N ALA A 87 -4.23 10.80 -6.28
CA ALA A 87 -5.38 9.90 -6.18
C ALA A 87 -5.90 9.77 -4.74
N GLY A 88 -4.98 9.71 -3.77
CA GLY A 88 -5.30 9.76 -2.34
C GLY A 88 -6.00 11.06 -1.95
N HIS A 89 -5.41 12.21 -2.27
CA HIS A 89 -6.00 13.52 -2.02
C HIS A 89 -7.39 13.68 -2.64
N ASN A 90 -7.54 13.35 -3.92
CA ASN A 90 -8.82 13.40 -4.63
C ASN A 90 -9.90 12.56 -3.92
N THR A 91 -9.52 11.40 -3.37
CA THR A 91 -10.45 10.54 -2.63
C THR A 91 -10.89 11.20 -1.33
N LEU A 92 -9.98 11.79 -0.57
CA LEU A 92 -10.28 12.49 0.68
C LEU A 92 -11.15 13.72 0.44
N ASP A 93 -10.79 14.57 -0.54
CA ASP A 93 -11.53 15.78 -0.89
C ASP A 93 -12.97 15.46 -1.30
N ARG A 94 -13.15 14.42 -2.13
CA ARG A 94 -14.48 13.96 -2.53
C ARG A 94 -15.33 13.55 -1.33
N ARG A 95 -14.77 12.78 -0.38
CA ARG A 95 -15.49 12.34 0.83
C ARG A 95 -15.86 13.52 1.73
N MET A 96 -14.95 14.49 1.88
CA MET A 96 -15.21 15.70 2.64
C MET A 96 -16.32 16.56 2.00
N ALA A 97 -16.36 16.64 0.67
CA ALA A 97 -17.42 17.33 -0.06
C ALA A 97 -18.79 16.64 0.10
N GLU A 98 -18.83 15.31 0.04
CA GLU A 98 -20.04 14.51 0.27
C GLU A 98 -20.63 14.76 1.67
N ILE A 99 -19.78 14.74 2.70
CA ILE A 99 -20.19 15.00 4.10
C ILE A 99 -20.73 16.44 4.23
N LYS A 100 -20.05 17.44 3.67
CA LYS A 100 -20.52 18.83 3.69
C LYS A 100 -21.85 19.00 2.96
N GLY A 101 -22.02 18.36 1.81
CA GLY A 101 -23.26 18.40 1.04
C GLY A 101 -24.44 17.75 1.76
N ALA A 102 -24.19 16.66 2.51
CA ALA A 102 -25.20 16.01 3.34
C ALA A 102 -25.63 16.86 4.54
N LEU A 103 -24.73 17.67 5.11
CA LEU A 103 -25.02 18.58 6.22
C LEU A 103 -25.79 19.85 5.80
N ILE A 104 -25.80 20.19 4.51
CA ILE A 104 -26.42 21.42 3.97
C ILE A 104 -27.83 21.15 3.38
N ARG A 105 -28.24 19.89 3.22
CA ARG A 105 -29.62 19.54 2.82
C ARG A 105 -30.53 19.40 4.06
N PRO A 106 -31.54 20.27 4.24
CA PRO A 106 -32.53 20.16 5.31
C PRO A 106 -33.47 18.96 5.12
#